data_AF-A0A1H9JKL3-F1
#
_entry.id   AF-A0A1H9JKL3-F1
#
_cell.length_a   1.000
_cell.length_b   1.000
_cell.length_c   1.000
_cell.angle_alpha   90.00
_cell.angle_beta   90.00
_cell.angle_gamma   90.00
#
_symmetry.space_group_name_H-M   'P 1'
#
loop_
_entity.id
_entity.type
_entity.pdbx_description
1 polymer ?
#
loop_
_entity_poly.entity_id
_entity_poly.type
_entity_poly.pdbx_seq_one_letter_code
_entity_poly.pdbx_strand_id
1 'polypeptide(L)'
;MGNLDKISIENVQDNEFVSDLLKGLEQALRSETNSIELQKKIQPNAKGEIVTAIVIGLATNLIYDALKSIIKMYKSREDYDSNKKIKIDGKEHSLEEIEKN
;
A
#
# COMPACT_ATOMS: atom_id res chain seq x y z
N MET A 1 23.35 7.09 -12.62
CA MET A 1 22.26 6.28 -13.23
C MET A 1 21.79 5.31 -12.16
N GLY A 2 20.52 5.20 -11.79
CA GLY A 2 19.30 5.83 -12.30
C GLY A 2 18.55 6.58 -11.21
N ASN A 3 17.59 7.41 -11.63
CA ASN A 3 16.52 7.81 -10.71
C ASN A 3 15.85 6.52 -10.24
N LEU A 4 15.87 6.25 -8.93
CA LEU A 4 14.90 5.33 -8.36
C LEU A 4 13.55 6.02 -8.57
N ASP A 5 12.81 5.61 -9.60
CA ASP A 5 11.44 6.07 -9.80
C ASP A 5 10.66 5.76 -8.53
N LYS A 6 10.26 6.83 -7.83
CA LYS A 6 9.49 6.72 -6.60
C LYS A 6 8.07 6.30 -6.98
N ILE A 7 7.66 5.12 -6.57
CA ILE A 7 6.30 4.65 -6.77
C ILE A 7 5.43 5.15 -5.61
N SER A 8 4.35 5.85 -5.95
CA SER A 8 3.33 6.28 -4.99
C SER A 8 2.17 5.29 -4.99
N ILE A 9 1.80 4.80 -3.81
CA ILE A 9 0.62 3.96 -3.59
C ILE A 9 -0.32 4.70 -2.64
N GLU A 10 -1.53 4.99 -3.10
CA GLU A 10 -2.51 5.82 -2.39
C GLU A 10 -3.74 5.01 -1.95
N ASN A 11 -4.22 5.28 -0.74
CA ASN A 11 -5.49 4.82 -0.20
C ASN A 11 -6.61 5.76 -0.65
N VAL A 12 -7.11 5.54 -1.86
CA VAL A 12 -8.10 6.44 -2.50
C VAL A 12 -9.47 6.48 -1.81
N GLN A 13 -9.71 5.59 -0.86
CA GLN A 13 -11.00 5.46 -0.15
C GLN A 13 -10.89 5.78 1.35
N ASP A 14 -9.75 6.30 1.82
CA ASP A 14 -9.48 6.55 3.25
C ASP A 14 -9.81 5.32 4.12
N ASN A 15 -9.64 4.10 3.58
CA ASN A 15 -10.11 2.85 4.16
C ASN A 15 -9.12 2.32 5.22
N GLU A 16 -9.62 1.87 6.37
CA GLU A 16 -8.78 1.41 7.49
C GLU A 16 -7.96 0.16 7.13
N PHE A 17 -8.57 -0.82 6.46
CA PHE A 17 -7.86 -2.01 5.98
C PHE A 17 -6.74 -1.65 5.02
N VAL A 18 -7.00 -0.74 4.07
CA VAL A 18 -5.96 -0.29 3.12
C VAL A 18 -4.85 0.44 3.86
N SER A 19 -5.18 1.25 4.86
CA SER A 19 -4.19 1.89 5.72
C SER A 19 -3.31 0.85 6.44
N ASP A 20 -3.89 -0.19 7.01
CA ASP A 20 -3.13 -1.29 7.63
C ASP A 20 -2.27 -2.04 6.61
N LEU A 21 -2.80 -2.26 5.40
CA LEU A 21 -2.07 -2.89 4.30
C LEU A 21 -0.84 -2.07 3.88
N LEU A 22 -0.98 -0.74 3.77
CA LEU A 22 0.15 0.15 3.46
C LEU A 22 1.18 0.18 4.60
N LYS A 23 0.75 0.10 5.86
CA LYS A 23 1.68 -0.06 7.01
C LYS A 23 2.41 -1.41 6.94
N GLY A 24 1.72 -2.49 6.62
CA GLY A 24 2.32 -3.82 6.43
C GLY A 24 3.33 -3.82 5.29
N LEU A 25 3.01 -3.16 4.17
CA LEU A 25 3.91 -2.98 3.04
C LEU A 25 5.17 -2.20 3.43
N GLU A 26 5.00 -1.10 4.17
CA GLU A 26 6.13 -0.32 4.68
C GLU A 26 7.07 -1.17 5.54
N GLN A 27 6.54 -1.93 6.49
CA GLN A 27 7.34 -2.79 7.34
C GLN A 27 8.06 -3.88 6.55
N ALA A 28 7.41 -4.47 5.55
CA ALA A 28 8.01 -5.50 4.70
C ALA A 28 9.17 -4.95 3.85
N LEU A 29 9.03 -3.73 3.35
CA LEU A 29 10.01 -3.11 2.45
C LEU A 29 11.07 -2.26 3.17
N ARG A 30 10.87 -1.92 4.44
CA ARG A 30 11.82 -1.14 5.26
C ARG A 30 13.18 -1.84 5.41
N SER A 31 13.22 -3.18 5.32
CA SER A 31 14.47 -3.95 5.29
C SER A 31 15.20 -3.85 3.94
N GLU A 32 14.47 -3.58 2.85
CA GLU A 32 14.98 -3.55 1.48
C GLU A 32 15.40 -2.13 1.04
N THR A 33 14.74 -1.10 1.57
CA THR A 33 15.07 0.30 1.28
C THR A 33 14.81 1.22 2.47
N ASN A 34 15.63 2.27 2.57
CA ASN A 34 15.39 3.40 3.47
C ASN A 34 14.58 4.52 2.80
N SER A 35 14.26 4.39 1.51
CA SER A 35 13.52 5.40 0.73
C SER A 35 12.01 5.14 0.76
N ILE A 36 11.44 5.02 1.96
CA ILE A 36 9.98 4.88 2.14
C ILE A 36 9.46 6.08 2.92
N GLU A 37 8.45 6.74 2.37
CA GLU A 37 7.78 7.89 2.98
C GLU A 37 6.29 7.58 3.13
N LEU A 38 5.78 7.59 4.37
CA LEU A 38 4.36 7.40 4.66
C LEU A 38 3.65 8.75 4.79
N GLN A 39 2.56 8.91 4.05
CA GLN A 39 1.63 10.02 4.22
C GLN A 39 0.45 9.56 5.07
N LYS A 40 0.17 10.32 6.12
CA LYS A 40 -0.90 10.03 7.07
C LYS A 40 -1.87 11.20 7.15
N LYS A 41 -3.13 10.89 7.44
CA LYS A 41 -4.18 11.86 7.70
C LYS A 41 -4.89 11.50 8.99
N ILE A 42 -5.20 12.53 9.78
CA ILE A 42 -6.02 12.37 10.99
C ILE A 42 -7.46 12.17 10.53
N GLN A 43 -8.07 11.04 10.88
CA GLN A 43 -9.51 10.86 10.63
C GLN A 43 -10.31 11.61 11.71
N PRO A 44 -11.21 12.54 11.32
CA PRO A 44 -11.97 13.32 12.29
C PRO A 44 -13.03 12.49 13.07
N ASN A 45 -13.39 11.31 12.57
CA ASN A 45 -14.47 10.48 13.13
C ASN A 45 -14.00 9.12 13.69
N ALA A 46 -12.69 8.85 13.72
CA ALA A 46 -12.11 7.64 14.30
C ALA A 46 -10.93 8.01 15.20
N LYS A 47 -10.70 7.26 16.28
CA LYS A 47 -9.51 7.42 17.13
C LYS A 47 -8.29 6.85 16.40
N GLY A 48 -7.80 7.52 15.35
CA GLY A 48 -6.63 7.01 14.62
C GLY A 48 -6.10 7.89 13.50
N GLU A 49 -4.81 7.70 13.23
CA GLU A 49 -4.15 8.13 11.99
C GLU A 49 -4.34 7.03 10.93
N ILE A 50 -4.86 7.41 9.76
CA ILE A 50 -4.88 6.54 8.59
C ILE A 50 -3.69 6.83 7.69
N VAL A 51 -3.11 5.80 7.08
CA VAL A 51 -2.15 5.98 5.99
C VAL A 51 -2.94 6.25 4.71
N THR A 52 -2.72 7.44 4.13
CA THR A 52 -3.34 7.88 2.88
C THR A 52 -2.47 7.60 1.68
N ALA A 53 -1.15 7.54 1.84
CA ALA A 53 -0.24 7.11 0.79
C ALA A 53 1.08 6.59 1.33
N ILE A 54 1.79 5.82 0.52
CA ILE A 54 3.17 5.41 0.74
C ILE A 54 3.96 5.66 -0.54
N VAL A 55 5.12 6.30 -0.43
CA VAL A 55 6.02 6.59 -1.54
C VAL A 55 7.29 5.78 -1.34
N ILE A 56 7.66 4.97 -2.33
CA ILE A 56 8.72 3.96 -2.22
C ILE A 56 9.72 4.12 -3.36
N GLY A 57 10.98 4.34 -3.02
CA GLY A 57 12.11 4.32 -3.94
C GLY A 57 12.68 2.90 -4.11
N LEU A 58 11.89 2.01 -4.72
CA LEU A 58 12.29 0.65 -5.09
C LEU A 58 11.78 0.31 -6.50
N ALA A 59 12.38 -0.72 -7.10
CA ALA A 59 11.87 -1.26 -8.35
C ALA A 59 10.40 -1.71 -8.19
N THR A 60 9.56 -1.32 -9.15
CA THR A 60 8.12 -1.61 -9.15
C THR A 60 7.83 -3.09 -8.91
N ASN A 61 8.58 -4.01 -9.51
CA ASN A 61 8.39 -5.46 -9.34
C ASN A 61 8.49 -5.91 -7.87
N LEU A 62 9.47 -5.40 -7.11
CA LEU A 62 9.63 -5.73 -5.69
C LEU A 62 8.46 -5.21 -4.85
N ILE A 63 7.95 -4.03 -5.21
CA ILE A 63 6.79 -3.43 -4.55
C ILE A 63 5.55 -4.30 -4.78
N TYR A 64 5.32 -4.73 -6.03
CA TYR A 64 4.20 -5.62 -6.37
C TYR A 64 4.32 -6.98 -5.67
N ASP A 65 5.50 -7.60 -5.63
CA ASP A 65 5.70 -8.88 -4.93
C ASP A 65 5.45 -8.76 -3.42
N ALA A 66 5.95 -7.70 -2.79
CA ALA A 66 5.66 -7.43 -1.38
C ALA A 66 4.17 -7.18 -1.15
N LEU A 67 3.52 -6.41 -2.02
CA LEU A 67 2.09 -6.14 -1.92
C LEU A 67 1.25 -7.40 -2.06
N LYS A 68 1.56 -8.28 -3.03
CA LYS A 68 0.91 -9.60 -3.17
C LYS A 68 1.06 -10.45 -1.92
N SER A 69 2.25 -10.45 -1.32
CA SER A 69 2.53 -11.20 -0.09
C SER A 69 1.67 -10.69 1.07
N ILE A 70 1.60 -9.36 1.26
CA ILE A 70 0.77 -8.74 2.29
C ILE A 70 -0.72 -8.98 2.03
N ILE A 71 -1.21 -8.84 0.78
CA ILE A 71 -2.61 -9.14 0.45
C ILE A 71 -2.96 -10.57 0.83
N LYS A 72 -2.10 -11.55 0.49
CA LYS A 72 -2.30 -12.95 0.86
C LYS A 72 -2.34 -13.17 2.37
N MET A 73 -1.52 -12.46 3.14
CA MET A 73 -1.56 -12.53 4.61
C MET A 73 -2.85 -11.93 5.18
N TYR A 74 -3.35 -10.86 4.57
CA TYR A 74 -4.52 -10.12 5.05
C TYR A 74 -5.85 -10.67 4.52
N LYS A 75 -5.84 -11.60 3.56
CA LYS A 75 -7.02 -12.29 3.01
C LYS A 75 -7.90 -12.97 4.06
N SER A 76 -7.33 -13.37 5.19
CA SER A 76 -8.05 -14.02 6.28
C SER A 76 -8.72 -13.05 7.26
N ARG A 77 -8.52 -11.74 7.11
CA ARG A 77 -9.20 -10.75 7.95
C ARG A 77 -10.68 -10.64 7.55
N GLU A 78 -11.54 -10.43 8.53
CA GLU A 78 -12.99 -10.31 8.33
C GLU A 78 -13.38 -9.08 7.48
N ASP A 79 -12.58 -8.02 7.56
CA ASP A 79 -12.76 -6.79 6.78
C ASP A 79 -12.06 -6.83 5.41
N TYR A 80 -11.55 -7.98 4.95
CA TYR A 80 -10.97 -8.11 3.61
C TYR A 80 -12.05 -8.02 2.52
N ASP A 81 -11.83 -7.17 1.52
CA ASP A 81 -12.67 -7.09 0.32
C ASP A 81 -11.75 -6.90 -0.90
N SER A 82 -11.80 -7.86 -1.82
CA SER A 82 -10.96 -7.89 -3.02
C SER A 82 -11.27 -6.76 -4.01
N ASN A 83 -12.44 -6.11 -3.89
CA ASN A 83 -12.85 -4.96 -4.69
C ASN A 83 -12.32 -3.63 -4.14
N LYS A 84 -11.70 -3.62 -2.95
CA LYS A 84 -11.03 -2.42 -2.43
C LYS A 84 -9.98 -1.96 -3.42
N LYS A 85 -9.93 -0.65 -3.64
CA LYS A 85 -9.03 -0.04 -4.61
C LYS A 85 -7.89 0.67 -3.92
N ILE A 86 -6.72 0.53 -4.50
CA ILE A 86 -5.56 1.35 -4.20
C ILE A 86 -5.07 1.96 -5.51
N LYS A 87 -4.44 3.12 -5.44
CA LYS A 87 -3.92 3.77 -6.64
C LYS A 87 -2.41 3.68 -6.64
N ILE A 88 -1.85 2.95 -7.61
CA ILE A 88 -0.41 2.76 -7.80
C ILE A 88 0.01 3.61 -8.99
N ASP A 89 0.91 4.56 -8.76
CA ASP A 89 1.48 5.42 -9.82
C ASP A 89 0.42 6.07 -10.72
N GLY A 90 -0.62 6.64 -10.11
CA GLY A 90 -1.69 7.30 -10.86
C GLY A 90 -2.84 6.38 -11.29
N LYS A 91 -2.68 5.06 -11.26
CA LYS A 91 -3.67 4.08 -11.74
C LYS A 91 -4.36 3.37 -10.60
N GLU A 92 -5.68 3.35 -10.62
CA GLU A 92 -6.47 2.58 -9.66
C GLU A 92 -6.44 1.09 -10.01
N HIS A 93 -6.12 0.28 -9.03
CA HIS A 93 -6.12 -1.17 -9.10
C HIS A 93 -6.91 -1.73 -7.91
N SER A 94 -7.78 -2.69 -8.17
CA SER A 94 -8.36 -3.51 -7.12
C SER A 94 -7.32 -4.44 -6.51
N LEU A 95 -7.53 -4.88 -5.26
CA LEU A 95 -6.63 -5.86 -4.63
C LEU A 95 -6.57 -7.16 -5.45
N GLU A 96 -7.69 -7.57 -6.06
CA GLU A 96 -7.72 -8.73 -6.96
C GLU A 96 -6.82 -8.55 -8.19
N GLU A 97 -6.84 -7.39 -8.83
CA GLU A 97 -6.00 -7.12 -10.01
C GLU A 97 -4.52 -7.21 -9.67
N ILE A 98 -4.14 -6.79 -8.47
CA ILE A 98 -2.75 -6.81 -8.03
C ILE A 98 -2.28 -8.23 -7.70
N GLU A 99 -3.18 -9.10 -7.22
CA GLU A 99 -2.86 -10.52 -7.06
C GLU A 99 -2.65 -11.24 -8.39
N LYS A 100 -3.32 -10.80 -9.46
CA LYS A 100 -3.29 -11.42 -10.79
C LYS A 100 -2.13 -10.92 -11.68
N ASN A 101 -1.63 -9.70 -11.46
CA ASN A 101 -0.49 -9.08 -12.18
C ASN A 101 0.82 -9.45 -11.51
#